data_AF-X1FIK1-F1
#
_entry.id   AF-X1FIK1-F1
#
_cell.length_a   1.000
_cell.length_b   1.000
_cell.length_c   1.000
_cell.angle_alpha   90.00
_cell.angle_beta   90.00
_cell.angle_gamma   90.00
#
_symmetry.space_group_name_H-M   'P 1'
#
loop_
_entity.id
_entity.type
_entity.pdbx_description
1 polymer ?
#
loop_
_entity_poly.entity_id
_entity_poly.type
_entity_poly.pdbx_seq_one_letter_code
_entity_poly.pdbx_strand_id
1 'polypeptide(L)'
;TRHLIRTSYREEGKVKHKTIANISSCTEDEIAAIKLALKHKGNLQELSSIESLTVEQGLSVGAVWTIKTVAERLGIVKALGKTRMG
;
A
#
# COMPACT_ATOMS: atom_id res chain seq x y z
N THR A 1 26.38 -0.70 -6.13
CA THR A 1 25.90 -2.05 -6.49
C THR A 1 25.36 -2.01 -7.91
N ARG A 2 25.49 -3.07 -8.72
CA ARG A 2 25.02 -3.05 -10.12
C ARG A 2 23.56 -3.50 -10.21
N HIS A 3 22.71 -2.68 -10.81
CA HIS A 3 21.28 -2.96 -11.03
C HIS A 3 20.98 -3.03 -12.53
N LEU A 4 20.52 -4.19 -13.00
CA LEU A 4 20.21 -4.45 -14.41
C LEU A 4 18.79 -4.98 -14.57
N ILE A 5 18.12 -4.54 -15.62
CA ILE A 5 16.90 -5.18 -16.13
C ILE A 5 17.31 -6.18 -17.21
N ARG A 6 16.89 -7.44 -17.06
CA ARG A 6 17.26 -8.53 -17.96
C ARG A 6 16.05 -9.38 -18.34
N THR A 7 16.04 -9.90 -19.55
CA THR A 7 15.13 -10.97 -19.97
C THR A 7 15.89 -12.27 -20.17
N SER A 8 15.24 -13.39 -19.85
CA SER A 8 15.71 -14.73 -20.18
C SER A 8 15.06 -15.21 -21.46
N TYR A 9 15.82 -15.88 -22.31
CA TYR A 9 15.33 -16.56 -23.51
C TYR A 9 16.02 -17.91 -23.67
N ARG A 10 15.44 -18.81 -24.46
CA ARG A 10 16.07 -20.10 -24.77
C ARG A 10 16.64 -20.06 -26.18
N GLU A 11 17.85 -20.56 -26.33
CA GLU A 11 18.52 -20.72 -27.62
C GLU A 11 19.31 -22.03 -27.56
N GLU A 12 19.08 -22.92 -28.53
CA GLU A 12 19.70 -24.26 -28.58
C GLU A 12 19.55 -25.06 -27.27
N GLY A 13 18.36 -25.00 -26.67
CA GLY A 13 18.06 -25.70 -25.41
C GLY A 13 18.69 -25.08 -24.16
N LYS A 14 19.49 -24.02 -24.28
CA LYS A 14 20.12 -23.32 -23.15
C LYS A 14 19.37 -22.03 -22.82
N VAL A 15 19.21 -21.75 -21.52
CA VAL A 15 18.70 -20.45 -21.05
C VAL A 15 19.82 -19.42 -21.14
N LYS A 16 19.58 -18.34 -21.87
CA LYS A 16 20.45 -17.17 -22.00
C LYS A 16 19.77 -15.94 -21.43
N HIS A 17 20.57 -14.92 -21.09
CA HIS A 17 20.07 -13.65 -20.56
C HIS A 17 20.52 -12.48 -21.42
N LYS A 18 19.57 -11.63 -21.80
CA LYS A 18 19.83 -10.35 -22.48
C LYS A 18 19.65 -9.22 -21.49
N THR A 19 20.61 -8.31 -21.42
CA THR A 19 20.45 -7.06 -20.65
C THR A 19 19.64 -6.08 -21.47
N ILE A 20 18.57 -5.56 -20.88
CA ILE A 20 17.68 -4.56 -21.50
C ILE A 20 18.11 -3.16 -21.08
N ALA A 21 18.42 -2.97 -19.80
CA ALA A 21 18.81 -1.67 -19.27
C ALA A 21 19.75 -1.82 -18.08
N ASN A 22 20.62 -0.82 -17.91
CA ASN A 22 21.41 -0.61 -16.70
C ASN A 22 20.79 0.57 -15.93
N ILE A 23 20.27 0.29 -14.74
CA ILE A 23 19.62 1.27 -13.87
C ILE A 23 20.44 1.53 -12.60
N SER A 24 21.75 1.29 -12.65
CA SER A 24 22.64 1.47 -11.49
C SER A 24 22.80 2.93 -11.07
N SER A 25 22.38 3.89 -11.90
CA SER A 25 22.37 5.32 -11.60
C SER A 25 21.12 5.79 -10.87
N CYS A 26 20.07 4.95 -10.80
CA CYS A 26 18.85 5.26 -10.10
C CYS A 26 19.07 5.26 -8.58
N THR A 27 18.21 6.00 -7.87
CA THR A 27 18.19 5.97 -6.40
C THR A 27 17.70 4.62 -5.89
N GLU A 28 17.96 4.31 -4.62
CA GLU A 28 17.47 3.07 -4.01
C GLU A 28 15.93 2.98 -4.03
N ASP A 29 15.25 4.10 -3.81
CA ASP A 29 13.78 4.20 -3.87
C ASP A 29 13.24 3.93 -5.27
N GLU A 30 13.87 4.48 -6.31
CA GLU A 30 13.52 4.21 -7.71
C GLU A 30 13.70 2.72 -8.04
N ILE A 31 14.81 2.12 -7.58
CA ILE A 31 15.07 0.68 -7.77
C ILE A 31 14.02 -0.16 -7.05
N ALA A 32 13.63 0.23 -5.83
CA ALA A 32 12.59 -0.46 -5.05
C ALA A 32 11.22 -0.38 -5.74
N ALA A 33 10.83 0.80 -6.24
CA ALA A 33 9.59 1.00 -6.97
C ALA A 33 9.54 0.14 -8.25
N ILE A 34 10.63 0.11 -9.03
CA ILE A 34 10.71 -0.73 -10.23
C ILE A 34 10.61 -2.22 -9.89
N LYS A 35 11.28 -2.68 -8.82
CA LYS A 35 11.17 -4.07 -8.35
C LYS A 35 9.73 -4.43 -7.98
N LEU A 36 9.05 -3.54 -7.25
CA LEU A 36 7.67 -3.73 -6.82
C LEU A 36 6.73 -3.82 -8.03
N ALA A 37 6.86 -2.90 -8.98
CA ALA A 37 6.08 -2.92 -10.22
C ALA A 37 6.30 -4.21 -11.03
N LEU A 38 7.54 -4.67 -11.15
CA LEU A 38 7.86 -5.90 -11.88
C LEU A 38 7.34 -7.17 -11.18
N LYS A 39 7.25 -7.18 -9.84
CA LYS A 39 6.67 -8.28 -9.07
C LYS A 39 5.18 -8.44 -9.37
N HIS A 40 4.45 -7.33 -9.52
CA HIS A 40 3.01 -7.29 -9.79
C HIS A 40 2.68 -7.04 -11.28
N LYS A 41 3.63 -7.26 -12.20
CA LYS A 41 3.47 -6.95 -13.64
C LYS A 41 2.26 -7.62 -14.34
N GLY A 42 1.70 -8.69 -13.75
CA GLY A 42 0.51 -9.36 -14.26
C GLY A 42 -0.80 -8.65 -13.87
N ASN A 43 -0.79 -7.88 -12.79
CA ASN A 43 -1.93 -7.09 -12.33
C ASN A 43 -1.43 -5.87 -11.52
N LEU A 44 -1.14 -4.77 -12.22
CA LEU A 44 -0.63 -3.55 -11.57
C LEU A 44 -1.65 -2.90 -10.63
N GLN A 45 -2.95 -3.25 -10.73
CA GLN A 45 -3.96 -2.70 -9.82
C GLN A 45 -3.76 -3.17 -8.37
N GLU A 46 -3.07 -4.30 -8.15
CA GLU A 46 -2.70 -4.77 -6.80
C GLU A 46 -1.82 -3.75 -6.06
N LEU A 47 -1.03 -2.93 -6.77
CA LEU A 47 -0.21 -1.87 -6.17
C LEU A 47 -1.05 -0.73 -5.58
N SER A 48 -2.24 -0.49 -6.16
CA SER A 48 -3.17 0.56 -5.74
C SER A 48 -4.30 0.04 -4.86
N SER A 49 -4.52 -1.28 -4.83
CA SER A 49 -5.69 -1.83 -4.14
C SER A 49 -5.46 -1.84 -2.63
N ILE A 50 -6.33 -1.10 -1.93
CA ILE A 50 -6.50 -1.16 -0.48
C ILE A 50 -7.05 -2.55 -0.06
N GLU A 51 -7.62 -3.31 -1.00
CA GLU A 51 -8.15 -4.67 -0.79
C GLU A 51 -7.11 -5.67 -0.28
N SER A 52 -5.82 -5.44 -0.54
CA SER A 52 -4.73 -6.29 -0.03
C SER A 52 -4.36 -6.01 1.43
N LEU A 53 -4.89 -4.93 2.03
CA LEU A 53 -4.61 -4.57 3.41
C LEU A 53 -5.60 -5.24 4.35
N THR A 54 -5.11 -6.14 5.18
CA THR A 54 -5.88 -6.68 6.30
C THR A 54 -6.07 -5.58 7.34
N VAL A 55 -7.26 -4.99 7.39
CA VAL A 55 -7.64 -4.00 8.41
C VAL A 55 -8.39 -4.71 9.53
N GLU A 56 -7.90 -4.57 10.75
CA GLU A 56 -8.57 -5.09 11.96
C GLU A 56 -9.19 -3.95 12.76
N GLN A 57 -10.40 -4.18 13.28
CA GLN A 57 -11.06 -3.25 14.19
C GLN A 57 -10.80 -3.69 15.64
N GLY A 58 -10.41 -2.75 16.51
CA GLY A 58 -10.26 -3.04 17.94
C GLY A 58 -11.61 -3.36 18.61
N LEU A 59 -11.58 -4.23 19.63
CA LEU A 59 -12.77 -4.73 20.34
C LEU A 59 -13.70 -3.61 20.84
N SER A 60 -13.13 -2.46 21.22
CA SER A 60 -13.88 -1.37 21.84
C SER A 60 -14.53 -0.39 20.84
N VAL A 61 -14.24 -0.50 19.54
CA VAL A 61 -14.70 0.53 18.58
C VAL A 61 -16.22 0.56 18.49
N GLY A 62 -16.89 -0.59 18.56
CA GLY A 62 -18.35 -0.65 18.59
C GLY A 62 -18.95 0.04 19.82
N ALA A 63 -18.36 -0.17 21.00
CA ALA A 63 -18.82 0.45 22.25
C ALA A 63 -18.64 1.97 22.21
N VAL A 64 -17.47 2.46 21.79
CA VAL A 64 -17.18 3.89 21.66
C VAL A 64 -18.11 4.54 20.63
N TRP A 65 -18.34 3.88 19.49
CA TRP A 65 -19.24 4.38 18.47
C TRP A 65 -20.68 4.45 18.97
N THR A 66 -21.15 3.42 19.68
CA THR A 66 -22.49 3.40 20.26
C THR A 66 -22.70 4.56 21.23
N ILE A 67 -21.76 4.81 22.13
CA ILE A 67 -21.82 5.94 23.07
C ILE A 67 -21.85 7.27 22.31
N LYS A 68 -20.97 7.45 21.32
CA LYS A 68 -20.96 8.65 20.47
C LYS A 68 -22.31 8.87 19.78
N THR A 69 -22.86 7.84 19.16
CA THR A 69 -24.16 7.93 18.45
C THR A 69 -25.31 8.24 19.40
N VAL A 70 -25.33 7.65 20.60
CA VAL A 70 -26.33 7.99 21.62
C VAL A 70 -26.17 9.44 22.08
N ALA A 71 -24.94 9.89 22.35
CA ALA A 71 -24.65 11.26 22.76
C ALA A 71 -25.03 12.30 21.68
N GLU A 72 -24.85 11.98 20.40
CA GLU A 72 -25.29 12.81 19.28
C GLU A 72 -26.82 12.90 19.21
N ARG A 73 -27.52 11.76 19.33
CA ARG A 73 -29.00 11.70 19.30
C ARG A 73 -29.64 12.46 20.45
N LEU A 74 -29.03 12.40 21.64
CA LEU A 74 -29.48 13.13 22.82
C LEU A 74 -29.07 14.61 22.82
N GLY A 75 -28.32 15.06 21.80
CA GLY A 75 -27.86 16.45 21.71
C GLY A 75 -26.73 16.81 22.69
N ILE A 76 -26.17 15.84 23.41
CA ILE A 76 -25.09 16.03 24.38
C ILE A 76 -23.85 16.61 23.68
N VAL A 77 -23.51 16.11 22.49
CA VAL A 77 -22.38 16.64 21.70
C VAL A 77 -22.57 18.12 21.35
N LYS A 78 -23.81 18.56 21.12
CA LYS A 78 -24.10 19.99 20.86
C LYS A 78 -24.01 20.83 22.14
N ALA A 79 -24.47 20.29 23.26
CA ALA A 79 -24.41 20.95 24.56
C ALA A 79 -22.97 21.13 25.07
N LEU A 80 -22.07 20.20 24.73
CA LEU A 80 -20.64 20.26 25.02
C LEU A 80 -19.86 21.27 24.17
N GLY A 81 -20.51 22.01 23.27
CA GLY A 81 -19.85 23.04 22.47
C GLY A 81 -18.72 22.52 21.56
N LYS A 82 -17.91 23.45 21.04
CA LYS A 82 -16.82 23.14 20.07
C LYS A 82 -15.44 23.40 20.65
N THR A 83 -15.37 23.87 21.89
CA THR A 83 -14.12 24.22 22.54
C THR A 83 -13.74 23.15 23.55
N ARG A 84 -12.48 23.13 23.95
CA ARG A 84 -11.99 22.17 24.95
C ARG A 84 -12.67 22.32 26.32
N MET A 85 -13.27 23.47 26.59
CA MET A 85 -13.92 23.78 27.87
C MET A 85 -15.45 23.61 27.84
N GLY A 86 -16.02 23.26 26.69
CA GLY A 86 -17.45 23.41 26.44
C GLY A 86 -17.71 24.57 25.51
#